data_AF-A0A0M9WUF1-F1
#
_entry.id   AF-A0A0M9WUF1-F1
#
_cell.length_a   1.000
_cell.length_b   1.000
_cell.length_c   1.000
_cell.angle_alpha   90.00
_cell.angle_beta   90.00
_cell.angle_gamma   90.00
#
_symmetry.space_group_name_H-M   'P 1'
#
loop_
_entity.id
_entity.type
_entity.pdbx_description
1 polymer ?
#
loop_
_entity_poly.entity_id
_entity_poly.type
_entity_poly.pdbx_seq_one_letter_code
_entity_poly.pdbx_strand_id
1 'polypeptide(L)' 'MQLLNWWMPYLTGKYLKQFPKTLYETHFKNTLKLLPPIKDHIIPDLQHNVLQIISLITFILSALVLIT' A
#
# COMPACT_ATOMS: atom_id res chain seq x y z
N MET A 1 -1.53 -8.00 -4.14
CA MET A 1 -0.18 -7.82 -3.55
C MET A 1 0.00 -6.49 -2.82
N GLN A 2 -0.64 -5.38 -3.24
CA GLN A 2 -0.47 -4.08 -2.54
C GLN A 2 -0.86 -4.12 -1.06
N LEU A 3 -1.99 -4.72 -0.72
CA LEU A 3 -2.43 -4.90 0.67
C LEU A 3 -1.39 -5.63 1.53
N LEU A 4 -0.81 -6.72 1.04
CA LEU A 4 0.15 -7.51 1.80
C LEU A 4 1.56 -6.91 1.85
N ASN A 5 1.97 -6.18 0.80
CA ASN A 5 3.31 -5.61 0.73
C ASN A 5 3.41 -4.22 1.39
N TRP A 6 2.29 -3.50 1.50
CA TRP A 6 2.27 -2.11 1.97
C TRP A 6 1.39 -1.93 3.20
N TRP A 7 0.11 -2.33 3.13
CA TRP A 7 -0.83 -2.11 4.23
C TRP A 7 -0.59 -3.03 5.41
N MET A 8 -0.28 -4.31 5.18
CA MET A 8 0.06 -5.28 6.22
C MET A 8 1.29 -4.82 7.04
N PRO A 9 2.44 -4.47 6.45
CA PRO A 9 3.58 -3.98 7.22
C PRO A 9 3.34 -2.59 7.82
N TYR A 10 2.53 -1.72 7.18
CA TYR A 10 2.15 -0.44 7.77
C TYR A 10 1.34 -0.60 9.06
N LEU A 11 0.38 -1.52 9.08
CA LEU A 11 -0.50 -1.73 10.24
C LEU A 11 0.13 -2.63 11.30
N THR A 12 0.84 -3.68 10.89
CA THR A 12 1.33 -4.74 11.80
C THR A 12 2.82 -4.69 12.06
N GLY A 13 3.59 -3.90 11.30
CA GLY A 13 5.05 -3.90 11.32
C GLY A 13 5.69 -5.16 10.70
N LYS A 14 4.89 -6.17 10.32
CA LYS A 14 5.38 -7.41 9.72
C LYS A 14 5.44 -7.29 8.20
N TYR A 15 6.62 -7.49 7.64
CA TYR A 15 6.86 -7.50 6.20
C TYR A 15 7.01 -8.93 5.68
N LEU A 16 6.64 -9.15 4.43
CA LEU A 16 6.85 -10.42 3.75
C LEU A 16 8.33 -10.58 3.39
N LYS A 17 8.85 -11.83 3.39
CA LYS A 17 10.23 -12.13 2.97
C LYS A 17 10.56 -11.58 1.56
N GLN A 18 9.55 -11.48 0.70
CA GLN A 18 9.67 -10.96 -0.67
C GLN A 18 9.76 -9.43 -0.76
N PHE A 19 9.40 -8.72 0.31
CA PHE A 19 9.43 -7.26 0.36
C PHE A 19 10.12 -6.79 1.66
N PRO A 20 11.46 -6.93 1.74
CA PRO A 20 12.22 -6.54 2.92
C PRO A 20 12.28 -5.01 3.06
N LYS A 21 12.42 -4.54 4.30
CA LYS A 21 12.54 -3.11 4.63
C LYS A 21 13.69 -2.42 3.88
N THR A 22 14.78 -3.11 3.60
CA THR A 22 15.92 -2.57 2.82
C THR A 22 15.52 -2.19 1.40
N LEU A 23 14.67 -2.98 0.75
CA LEU A 23 14.16 -2.69 -0.59
C LEU A 23 13.22 -1.48 -0.56
N TYR A 24 12.41 -1.38 0.49
CA TYR A 24 11.62 -0.18 0.76
C TYR A 24 12.49 1.07 0.94
N GLU A 25 13.55 0.99 1.74
CA GLU A 25 14.43 2.13 2.01
C GLU A 25 15.22 2.59 0.78
N THR A 26 15.64 1.68 -0.09
CA THR A 26 16.40 2.03 -1.30
C THR A 26 15.52 2.71 -2.36
N HIS A 27 14.28 2.24 -2.55
CA HIS A 27 13.46 2.67 -3.68
C HIS A 27 12.34 3.65 -3.30
N PHE A 28 11.87 3.62 -2.05
CA PHE A 28 10.64 4.30 -1.63
C PHE A 28 10.84 5.19 -0.39
N LYS A 29 12.09 5.38 0.08
CA LYS A 29 12.36 6.29 1.20
C LYS A 29 12.11 7.75 0.84
N ASN A 30 12.45 8.15 -0.39
CA ASN A 30 12.38 9.52 -0.88
C ASN A 30 11.07 9.86 -1.60
N THR A 31 10.08 8.96 -1.62
CA THR A 31 8.77 9.23 -2.21
C THR A 31 7.89 10.02 -1.26
N LEU A 32 6.92 10.74 -1.83
CA LEU A 32 5.95 11.51 -1.06
C LEU A 32 5.02 10.55 -0.32
N LYS A 33 4.85 10.76 0.99
CA LYS A 33 4.04 9.91 1.87
C LYS A 33 2.88 10.74 2.40
N LEU A 34 1.67 10.24 2.21
CA LEU A 34 0.43 10.86 2.71
C LEU A 34 0.14 10.45 4.15
N LEU A 35 0.49 9.21 4.50
CA LEU A 35 0.15 8.59 5.78
C LEU A 35 1.19 8.95 6.85
N PRO A 36 0.76 9.17 8.10
CA PRO A 36 1.69 9.45 9.19
C PRO A 36 2.60 8.23 9.45
N PRO A 37 3.87 8.45 9.83
CA PRO A 37 4.76 7.36 10.20
C PRO A 37 4.25 6.65 11.47
N ILE A 38 4.02 5.33 11.38
CA ILE A 38 3.72 4.50 12.54
C ILE A 38 5.01 3.81 12.98
N LYS A 39 5.62 4.30 14.06
CA LYS A 39 6.87 3.76 14.62
C LYS A 39 7.92 3.56 13.52
N ASP A 40 8.38 2.33 13.33
CA ASP A 40 9.42 1.95 12.39
C ASP A 40 8.86 1.08 11.24
N HIS A 41 7.57 1.24 10.97
CA HIS A 41 6.83 0.50 9.96
C HIS A 41 7.07 1.08 8.56
N ILE A 42 6.89 0.22 7.55
CA ILE A 42 6.91 0.62 6.14
C ILE A 42 5.68 1.47 5.86
N ILE A 43 5.87 2.65 5.26
CA ILE A 43 4.79 3.59 4.95
C ILE A 43 4.46 3.50 3.45
N PRO A 44 3.19 3.28 3.08
CA PRO A 44 2.77 3.35 1.69
C PRO A 44 3.01 4.73 1.12
N ASP A 45 3.72 4.79 -0.01
CA ASP A 45 3.91 6.04 -0.74
C ASP A 45 2.63 6.49 -1.46
N LEU A 46 2.67 7.73 -1.95
CA LEU A 46 1.55 8.34 -2.66
C LEU A 46 1.10 7.51 -3.86
N GLN A 47 2.03 7.00 -4.67
CA GLN A 47 1.70 6.23 -5.87
C GLN A 47 0.92 4.97 -5.49
N HIS A 48 1.33 4.25 -4.45
CA HIS A 48 0.63 3.06 -3.99
C HIS A 48 -0.75 3.37 -3.41
N ASN A 49 -0.91 4.49 -2.69
CA ASN A 49 -2.21 4.95 -2.21
C ASN A 49 -3.16 5.29 -3.37
N VAL A 50 -2.68 6.04 -4.37
CA VAL A 50 -3.47 6.39 -5.56
C VAL A 50 -3.92 5.13 -6.31
N LEU A 51 -2.99 4.18 -6.52
CA LEU A 51 -3.30 2.94 -7.22
C LEU A 51 -4.32 2.08 -6.45
N GLN A 52 -4.25 2.08 -5.12
CA GLN A 52 -5.22 1.40 -4.26
C GLN A 52 -6.61 2.04 -4.38
N ILE A 53 -6.69 3.37 -4.39
CA ILE A 53 -7.96 4.11 -4.55
C ILE A 53 -8.59 3.80 -5.91
N ILE A 54 -7.82 3.86 -6.99
CA ILE A 54 -8.32 3.56 -8.34
C ILE A 54 -8.81 2.10 -8.39
N SER A 55 -8.03 1.16 -7.87
CA SER A 55 -8.41 -0.26 -7.84
C SER A 55 -9.70 -0.49 -7.04
N LEU A 56 -9.88 0.22 -5.92
CA LEU A 56 -11.10 0.15 -5.11
C LEU A 56 -12.31 0.69 -5.87
N ILE A 57 -12.15 1.85 -6.54
CA ILE A 57 -13.21 2.45 -7.36
C ILE A 57 -13.60 1.49 -8.49
N THR A 58 -12.63 0.96 -9.22
CA THR A 58 -12.88 -0.01 -10.30
C THR A 58 -13.60 -1.23 -9.76
N PHE A 59 -13.17 -1.79 -8.63
CA PHE A 59 -13.83 -2.94 -8.01
C PHE A 59 -15.29 -2.64 -7.63
N ILE A 60 -15.55 -1.49 -6.99
CA ILE A 60 -16.91 -1.08 -6.61
C ILE A 60 -17.79 -0.91 -7.84
N LEU A 61 -17.31 -0.21 -8.87
CA LEU A 61 -18.05 0.00 -10.11
C LEU A 61 -18.35 -1.33 -10.81
N SER A 62 -17.36 -2.22 -10.92
CA SER A 62 -17.55 -3.56 -11.49
C SER A 62 -18.55 -4.39 -10.70
N ALA A 63 -18.51 -4.32 -9.36
CA ALA A 63 -19.46 -5.03 -8.51
C ALA A 63 -20.89 -4.50 -8.68
N LEU A 64 -21.05 -3.16 -8.77
CA LEU A 64 -22.36 -2.53 -9.00
C LEU A 64 -22.96 -2.97 -10.33
N VAL A 65 -22.16 -2.94 -11.41
CA VAL A 65 -22.59 -3.40 -12.75
C VAL A 65 -23.02 -4.87 -12.74
N LEU A 66 -22.41 -5.70 -11.91
CA LEU A 66 -22.74 -7.13 -11.83
C LEU A 66 -24.03 -7.40 -11.04
N ILE A 67 -24.45 -6.45 -10.20
CA ILE A 67 -25.61 -6.56 -9.31
C ILE A 67 -26.86 -5.90 -9.92
N THR A 68 -26.68 -4.92 -10.82
CA THR A 68 -27.76 -4.27 -11.60
C THR A 68 -28.04 -4.99 -12.91
#